data_AF-A0A9D7Y7K5-F1
#
_entry.id   AF-A0A9D7Y7K5-F1
#
_cell.length_a   1.000
_cell.length_b   1.000
_cell.length_c   1.000
_cell.angle_alpha   90.00
_cell.angle_beta   90.00
_cell.angle_gamma   90.00
#
_symmetry.space_group_name_H-M   'P 1'
#
loop_
_entity.id
_entity.type
_entity.pdbx_description
1 polymer ?
#
loop_
_entity_poly.entity_id
_entity_poly.type
_entity_poly.pdbx_seq_one_letter_code
_entity_poly.pdbx_strand_id
1 'polypeptide(L)'
;MAKSKAKMSFESLTVDYGTIEYGSEPLRIAKFTNTGTEPLVINNARGSCGCTVPKWPTEPIAPGQSANLEIRYDTNRPGRISKSVTVSTNEGEDHVLQVVGEVLPKKEETPVPPAQPNIIKGN
;
A
#
# COMPACT_ATOMS: atom_id res chain seq x y z
N MET A 1 29.40 -19.24 4.05
CA MET A 1 28.26 -19.07 3.12
C MET A 1 28.37 -17.68 2.53
N ALA A 2 28.54 -17.55 1.21
CA ALA A 2 28.60 -16.24 0.58
C ALA A 2 27.17 -15.66 0.57
N LYS A 3 26.93 -14.60 1.35
CA LYS A 3 25.73 -13.77 1.15
C LYS A 3 25.83 -13.19 -0.26
N SER A 4 24.72 -13.19 -1.01
CA SER A 4 24.66 -12.47 -2.28
C SER A 4 25.11 -11.02 -2.05
N LYS A 5 25.82 -10.46 -3.02
CA LYS A 5 26.21 -9.05 -3.00
C LYS A 5 25.12 -8.14 -3.60
N ALA A 6 23.92 -8.66 -3.87
CA ALA A 6 22.75 -7.83 -4.13
C ALA A 6 22.43 -7.03 -2.85
N LYS A 7 21.95 -5.80 -3.01
CA LYS A 7 21.59 -4.96 -1.86
C LYS A 7 20.42 -4.06 -2.18
N MET A 8 19.30 -4.26 -1.50
CA MET A 8 18.12 -3.43 -1.68
C MET A 8 18.20 -2.20 -0.77
N SER A 9 17.95 -1.03 -1.34
CA SER A 9 17.83 0.23 -0.59
C SER A 9 16.54 0.93 -0.97
N PHE A 10 15.63 1.07 -0.01
CA PHE A 10 14.42 1.88 -0.21
C PHE A 10 14.73 3.36 -0.03
N GLU A 11 14.07 4.22 -0.82
CA GLU A 11 14.08 5.67 -0.58
C GLU A 11 13.31 6.01 0.71
N SER A 12 12.21 5.30 0.94
CA SER A 12 11.42 5.39 2.17
C SER A 12 10.92 4.02 2.58
N LEU A 13 11.14 3.68 3.86
CA LEU A 13 10.54 2.51 4.48
C LEU A 13 9.14 2.80 5.03
N THR A 14 8.70 4.06 4.99
CA THR A 14 7.36 4.47 5.45
C THR A 14 6.51 4.85 4.26
N VAL A 15 5.40 4.15 4.11
CA VAL A 15 4.36 4.40 3.11
C VAL A 15 3.20 5.06 3.84
N ASP A 16 3.18 6.39 3.77
CA ASP A 16 2.13 7.19 4.38
C ASP A 16 0.97 7.39 3.40
N TYR A 17 -0.20 6.90 3.77
CA TYR A 17 -1.43 7.15 3.04
C TYR A 17 -2.02 8.52 3.39
N GLY A 18 -1.65 9.10 4.53
CA GLY A 18 -2.31 10.25 5.14
C GLY A 18 -3.73 9.90 5.59
N THR A 19 -4.58 10.91 5.66
CA THR A 19 -6.02 10.74 5.85
C THR A 19 -6.70 10.60 4.49
N ILE A 20 -7.28 9.45 4.21
CA ILE A 20 -7.93 9.12 2.94
C ILE A 20 -9.42 8.83 3.13
N GLU A 21 -10.24 9.09 2.11
CA GLU A 21 -11.67 8.78 2.17
C GLU A 21 -11.93 7.27 1.99
N TYR A 22 -13.07 6.81 2.51
CA TYR A 22 -13.56 5.44 2.25
C TYR A 22 -13.65 5.19 0.74
N GLY A 23 -13.04 4.10 0.26
CA GLY A 23 -13.05 3.73 -1.16
C GLY A 23 -12.16 4.61 -2.05
N SER A 24 -11.28 5.42 -1.47
CA SER A 24 -10.28 6.21 -2.20
C SER A 24 -9.17 5.36 -2.82
N GLU A 25 -8.28 6.01 -3.57
CA GLU A 25 -7.17 5.37 -4.31
C GLU A 25 -6.29 4.49 -3.39
N PRO A 26 -6.34 3.15 -3.58
CA PRO A 26 -5.67 2.20 -2.70
C PRO A 26 -4.17 2.07 -2.97
N LEU A 27 -3.66 2.62 -4.08
CA LEU A 27 -2.27 2.41 -4.51
C LEU A 27 -1.32 3.45 -3.90
N ARG A 28 -0.18 2.98 -3.39
CA ARG A 28 1.02 3.78 -3.11
C ARG A 28 2.24 3.13 -3.75
N ILE A 29 3.21 3.93 -4.17
CA ILE A 29 4.42 3.45 -4.83
C ILE A 29 5.61 3.76 -3.94
N ALA A 30 6.34 2.72 -3.51
CA ALA A 30 7.60 2.84 -2.81
C ALA A 30 8.75 2.56 -3.78
N LYS A 31 9.66 3.51 -3.95
CA LYS A 31 10.83 3.35 -4.81
C LYS A 31 11.97 2.68 -4.04
N PHE A 32 12.66 1.78 -4.72
CA PHE A 32 13.86 1.14 -4.21
C PHE A 32 14.92 1.04 -5.30
N THR A 33 16.18 0.94 -4.87
CA THR A 33 17.35 0.89 -5.73
C THR A 33 18.23 -0.29 -5.33
N ASN A 34 18.73 -1.02 -6.33
CA ASN A 34 19.76 -2.03 -6.08
C ASN A 34 21.12 -1.34 -5.93
N THR A 35 21.59 -1.20 -4.71
CA THR A 35 22.91 -0.64 -4.36
C THR A 35 24.01 -1.70 -4.30
N GLY A 36 23.69 -2.95 -4.64
CA GLY A 36 24.59 -4.07 -4.63
C GLY A 36 25.47 -4.14 -5.88
N THR A 37 26.18 -5.27 -6.00
CA THR A 37 27.03 -5.59 -7.17
C THR A 37 26.51 -6.77 -7.98
N GLU A 38 25.41 -7.40 -7.53
CA GLU A 38 24.70 -8.47 -8.23
C GLU A 38 23.25 -8.06 -8.50
N PRO A 39 22.57 -8.68 -9.48
CA PRO A 39 21.15 -8.47 -9.71
C PRO A 39 20.32 -8.80 -8.46
N LEU A 40 19.44 -7.88 -8.08
CA LEU A 40 18.51 -8.05 -6.98
C LEU A 40 17.23 -8.72 -7.48
N VAL A 41 16.78 -9.76 -6.78
CA VAL A 41 15.55 -10.49 -7.09
C VAL A 41 14.68 -10.51 -5.85
N ILE A 42 13.43 -10.09 -5.99
CA ILE A 42 12.44 -10.16 -4.92
C ILE A 42 11.79 -11.55 -4.98
N ASN A 43 12.08 -12.36 -3.96
CA ASN A 43 11.55 -13.72 -3.85
C ASN A 43 10.11 -13.72 -3.34
N ASN A 44 9.81 -12.81 -2.40
CA ASN A 44 8.50 -12.74 -1.77
C ASN A 44 8.25 -11.32 -1.25
N ALA A 45 7.00 -10.85 -1.34
CA ALA A 45 6.56 -9.72 -0.56
C ALA A 45 5.17 -10.00 0.01
N ARG A 46 5.00 -9.76 1.30
CA ARG A 46 3.75 -10.03 2.01
C ARG A 46 3.42 -8.93 3.00
N GLY A 47 2.15 -8.52 3.02
CA GLY A 47 1.61 -7.65 4.06
C GLY A 47 1.43 -8.41 5.38
N SER A 48 1.34 -7.66 6.49
CA SER A 48 1.01 -8.22 7.80
C SER A 48 -0.44 -8.72 7.91
N CYS A 49 -1.32 -8.25 7.02
CA CYS A 49 -2.70 -8.71 6.84
C CYS A 49 -2.96 -8.94 5.34
N GLY A 50 -3.95 -9.76 5.00
CA GLY A 50 -4.46 -9.85 3.62
C GLY A 50 -5.11 -8.56 3.09
N CYS A 51 -5.13 -7.49 3.88
CA CYS A 51 -5.63 -6.17 3.52
C CYS A 51 -4.59 -5.28 2.80
N THR A 52 -3.33 -5.71 2.75
CA THR A 52 -2.25 -5.02 2.02
C THR A 52 -1.63 -5.98 1.01
N VAL A 53 -1.79 -5.66 -0.28
CA VAL A 53 -1.28 -6.47 -1.40
C VAL A 53 -0.11 -5.73 -2.05
N PRO A 54 1.14 -6.17 -1.82
CA PRO A 54 2.28 -5.66 -2.55
C PRO A 54 2.35 -6.28 -3.95
N LYS A 55 2.82 -5.49 -4.91
CA LYS A 55 3.14 -5.89 -6.28
C LYS A 55 4.53 -5.36 -6.62
N TRP A 56 5.38 -6.25 -7.12
CA TRP A 56 6.80 -5.98 -7.35
C TRP A 56 7.20 -6.49 -8.74
N PRO A 57 8.32 -5.99 -9.29
CA PRO A 57 8.87 -6.55 -10.52
C PRO A 57 9.37 -7.97 -10.30
N THR A 58 8.97 -8.89 -11.19
CA THR A 58 9.50 -10.26 -11.22
C THR A 58 10.85 -10.36 -11.91
N GLU A 59 11.24 -9.31 -12.64
CA GLU A 59 12.51 -9.24 -13.34
C GLU A 59 13.65 -8.85 -12.39
N PRO A 60 14.88 -9.40 -12.59
CA PRO A 60 16.03 -9.02 -11.80
C PRO A 60 16.40 -7.54 -12.00
N ILE A 61 16.56 -6.81 -10.89
CA ILE A 61 16.98 -5.41 -10.89
C ILE A 61 18.51 -5.36 -10.94
N ALA A 62 19.07 -4.85 -12.05
CA ALA A 62 20.52 -4.74 -12.19
C ALA A 62 21.14 -3.78 -11.16
N PRO A 63 22.44 -3.92 -10.84
CA PRO A 63 23.17 -2.99 -9.98
C PRO A 63 23.02 -1.54 -10.43
N GLY A 64 22.68 -0.65 -9.49
CA GLY A 64 22.45 0.77 -9.73
C GLY A 64 21.09 1.11 -10.35
N GLN A 65 20.25 0.12 -10.68
CA GLN A 65 18.90 0.36 -11.19
C GLN A 65 17.90 0.53 -10.05
N SER A 66 16.93 1.40 -10.30
CA SER A 66 15.78 1.63 -9.42
C SER A 66 14.54 0.96 -9.97
N ALA A 67 13.69 0.49 -9.08
CA ALA A 67 12.40 -0.07 -9.40
C ALA A 67 11.35 0.31 -8.35
N ASN A 68 10.10 0.01 -8.66
CA ASN A 68 8.94 0.44 -7.90
C ASN A 68 8.24 -0.75 -7.25
N LEU A 69 7.92 -0.61 -5.96
CA LEU A 69 7.07 -1.52 -5.21
C LEU A 69 5.70 -0.86 -5.07
N GLU A 70 4.71 -1.42 -5.75
CA GLU A 70 3.31 -1.00 -5.66
C GLU A 70 2.67 -1.64 -4.42
N ILE A 71 2.16 -0.84 -3.49
CA ILE A 71 1.47 -1.30 -2.30
C ILE A 71 0.01 -0.90 -2.45
N ARG A 72 -0.88 -1.88 -2.55
CA ARG A 72 -2.33 -1.65 -2.55
C ARG A 72 -2.93 -1.97 -1.18
N TYR A 73 -3.58 -1.00 -0.56
CA TYR A 73 -4.30 -1.19 0.70
C TYR A 73 -5.82 -1.18 0.48
N ASP A 74 -6.57 -2.03 1.19
CA ASP A 74 -8.03 -2.05 1.15
C ASP A 74 -8.64 -0.82 1.86
N THR A 75 -8.94 0.23 1.09
CA THR A 75 -9.52 1.51 1.56
C THR A 75 -11.01 1.41 1.92
N ASN A 76 -11.62 0.22 1.83
CA ASN A 76 -12.98 -0.03 2.30
C ASN A 76 -13.03 -0.37 3.81
N ARG A 77 -11.91 -0.21 4.51
CA ARG A 77 -11.77 -0.47 5.95
C ARG A 77 -11.53 0.85 6.69
N PRO A 78 -12.58 1.51 7.19
CA PRO A 78 -12.43 2.75 7.95
C PRO A 78 -11.62 2.51 9.25
N GLY A 79 -10.81 3.48 9.62
CA GLY A 79 -9.97 3.47 10.82
C GLY A 79 -8.48 3.71 10.55
N ARG A 80 -7.69 3.66 11.62
CA ARG A 80 -6.23 3.88 11.56
C ARG A 80 -5.52 2.73 10.84
N ILE A 81 -4.70 3.08 9.86
CA ILE A 81 -3.80 2.16 9.17
C ILE A 81 -2.49 2.09 9.97
N SER A 82 -2.17 0.89 10.45
CA SER A 82 -0.88 0.55 11.07
C SER A 82 -0.55 -0.88 10.67
N LYS A 83 0.03 -1.02 9.48
CA LYS A 83 0.38 -2.30 8.87
C LYS A 83 1.83 -2.30 8.45
N SER A 84 2.36 -3.46 8.11
CA SER A 84 3.72 -3.59 7.62
C SER A 84 3.76 -4.51 6.41
N VAL A 85 4.72 -4.28 5.51
CA VAL A 85 4.98 -5.10 4.33
C VAL A 85 6.40 -5.63 4.45
N THR A 86 6.55 -6.93 4.53
CA THR A 86 7.86 -7.60 4.55
C THR A 86 8.21 -8.04 3.14
N VAL A 87 9.37 -7.62 2.66
CA VAL A 87 9.93 -7.94 1.35
C VAL A 87 11.19 -8.78 1.58
N SER A 88 11.20 -9.99 1.04
CA SER A 88 12.32 -10.92 1.09
C SER A 88 12.97 -11.01 -0.28
N THR A 89 14.28 -10.82 -0.33
CA THR A 89 15.06 -10.81 -1.58
C THR A 89 16.13 -11.89 -1.58
N ASN A 90 16.89 -12.00 -2.67
CA ASN A 90 18.07 -12.87 -2.75
C ASN A 90 19.28 -12.37 -1.94
N GLU A 91 19.24 -11.16 -1.36
CA GLU A 91 20.32 -10.66 -0.49
C GLU A 91 20.39 -11.40 0.87
N GLY A 92 19.30 -12.09 1.22
CA GLY A 92 19.18 -12.84 2.47
C GLY A 92 18.82 -11.98 3.68
N GLU A 93 18.39 -10.74 3.46
CA GLU A 93 17.85 -9.83 4.46
C GLU A 93 16.40 -9.47 4.11
N ASP A 94 15.54 -9.39 5.12
CA ASP A 94 14.13 -9.02 4.96
C ASP A 94 13.97 -7.51 5.21
N HIS A 95 13.38 -6.80 4.26
CA HIS A 95 13.03 -5.40 4.41
C HIS A 95 11.59 -5.24 4.86
N VAL A 96 11.38 -4.45 5.94
CA VAL A 96 10.04 -4.19 6.47
C VAL A 96 9.66 -2.73 6.21
N LEU A 97 8.64 -2.53 5.39
CA LEU A 97 8.03 -1.23 5.18
C LEU A 97 6.85 -1.04 6.12
N GLN A 98 6.74 0.14 6.74
CA GLN A 98 5.60 0.53 7.56
C GLN A 98 4.56 1.23 6.68
N VAL A 99 3.31 0.81 6.82
CA VAL A 99 2.16 1.41 6.13
C VAL A 99 1.32 2.10 7.18
N VAL A 100 1.26 3.43 7.09
CA VAL A 100 0.59 4.30 8.05
C VAL A 100 -0.45 5.17 7.36
N GLY A 101 -1.45 5.63 8.10
CA GLY A 101 -2.50 6.50 7.60
C GLY A 101 -3.80 6.33 8.36
N GLU A 102 -4.88 6.87 7.81
CA GLU A 102 -6.22 6.81 8.39
C GLU A 102 -7.26 6.82 7.26
N VAL A 103 -8.16 5.84 7.28
CA VAL A 103 -9.32 5.80 6.38
C VAL A 103 -10.50 6.42 7.10
N LEU A 104 -11.05 7.49 6.55
CA LEU A 104 -12.25 8.13 7.06
C LEU A 104 -13.45 7.18 6.96
N PRO A 105 -14.42 7.29 7.88
CA PRO A 105 -15.67 6.55 7.77
C PRO A 105 -16.35 6.82 6.43
N LYS A 106 -17.08 5.82 5.92
CA LYS A 106 -17.94 6.02 4.76
C LYS A 106 -18.85 7.22 5.05
N LYS A 107 -18.82 8.23 4.19
CA LYS A 107 -19.78 9.34 4.28
C LYS A 107 -21.18 8.72 4.20
N GLU A 108 -21.87 8.69 5.32
CA GLU A 108 -23.30 8.46 5.34
C GLU A 108 -23.92 9.72 4.73
N GLU A 109 -24.41 9.60 3.50
CA GLU A 109 -25.40 10.53 3.00
C GLU A 109 -26.58 10.42 3.97
N THR A 110 -26.76 11.44 4.80
CA THR A 110 -27.97 11.58 5.62
C THR A 110 -29.17 11.33 4.72
N PRO A 111 -30.16 10.52 5.15
CA PRO A 111 -31.33 10.26 4.33
C PRO A 111 -31.94 11.60 3.96
N VAL A 112 -32.05 11.87 2.66
CA VAL A 112 -32.80 13.00 2.11
C VAL A 112 -34.16 12.97 2.82
N PRO A 113 -34.56 14.02 3.56
CA PRO A 113 -35.86 14.01 4.21
C PRO A 113 -36.92 13.72 3.14
N PRO A 114 -37.83 12.76 3.34
CA PRO A 114 -38.87 12.51 2.36
C PRO A 114 -39.64 13.82 2.15
N ALA A 115 -39.62 14.32 0.92
CA ALA A 115 -40.39 15.51 0.54
C ALA A 115 -41.83 15.29 1.01
N GLN A 116 -42.31 16.22 1.85
CA GLN A 116 -43.64 16.13 2.45
C GLN A 116 -44.70 16.02 1.34
N PRO A 117 -45.65 15.06 1.40
CA PRO A 117 -46.74 15.04 0.44
C PRO A 117 -47.62 16.26 0.68
N ASN A 118 -47.66 17.15 -0.30
CA ASN A 118 -48.48 18.35 -0.26
C ASN A 118 -49.96 17.94 -0.24
N ILE A 119 -50.63 18.14 0.89
CA ILE A 119 -52.06 17.88 1.08
C ILE A 119 -52.84 18.99 0.38
N ILE A 120 -53.24 18.78 -0.87
CA ILE A 120 -54.27 19.59 -1.52
C ILE A 120 -55.61 18.90 -1.24
N LYS A 121 -56.28 19.33 -0.16
CA LYS A 121 -57.66 18.93 0.13
C LYS A 121 -58.57 19.84 -0.70
N GLY A 122 -59.11 19.31 -1.80
CA GLY A 122 -60.07 20.00 -2.66
C GLY A 122 -61.14 19.05 -3.15
N ASN A 123 -62.29 19.08 -2.49
CA ASN A 123 -63.65 19.12 -3.04
C ASN A 123 -64.69 18.95 -1.92
#